data_AF-A0A267TLD7-F1
#
_entry.id   AF-A0A267TLD7-F1
#
_cell.length_a   1.000
_cell.length_b   1.000
_cell.length_c   1.000
_cell.angle_alpha   90.00
_cell.angle_beta   90.00
_cell.angle_gamma   90.00
#
_symmetry.space_group_name_H-M   'P 1'
#
loop_
_entity.id
_entity.type
_entity.pdbx_description
1 polymer ?
#
loop_
_entity_poly.entity_id
_entity_poly.type
_entity_poly.pdbx_seq_one_letter_code
_entity_poly.pdbx_strand_id
1 'polypeptide(L)'
;MLRIPKLLLPLLSLSLLACSFLKDSVEDATWQDLGCDTTQKVSTLAIYDMVHPFYESDTFLQLNIKPTAIYVATVGVRQEVEMTAYKLDSLNQITSIPNPAGTIGVTPTWVEQAYLGALIHTPHYLYDRWTRILENDRATFLAKRDSIKTIMAEKHSSIKVISDLRSIANQRKYLSRKRTASPVSMHNFGLAADFAIFRGHRISNTLSSYKPLDTLTAQYGLTWGGNFVGFMDPGHIQYFKNGATLVQKYPVLRFEFEPYREFYLNTVEKAVKAGRINRVVDTADLLTLLNELRRNQPCTCGKIKKQINTNTLEKVRALLQKTPYNALNDIVLIGDLGYQTLSLVSAKGIITLELGKWR
;
A
#
# COMPACT_ATOMS: atom_id res chain seq x y z
N MET A 1 -92.33 -10.63 -2.88
CA MET A 1 -91.27 -9.61 -2.96
C MET A 1 -89.94 -10.30 -3.27
N LEU A 2 -89.66 -10.50 -4.56
CA LEU A 2 -88.40 -11.07 -5.05
C LEU A 2 -87.35 -9.96 -5.13
N ARG A 3 -86.18 -10.17 -4.50
CA ARG A 3 -85.03 -9.27 -4.62
C ARG A 3 -84.02 -9.86 -5.62
N ILE A 4 -83.64 -8.97 -6.53
CA ILE A 4 -82.74 -9.10 -7.68
C ILE A 4 -81.30 -9.46 -7.21
N PRO A 5 -80.56 -10.32 -7.94
CA PRO A 5 -79.16 -10.61 -7.64
C PRO A 5 -78.24 -9.48 -8.15
N LYS A 6 -77.27 -9.08 -7.32
CA LYS A 6 -76.20 -8.15 -7.71
C LYS A 6 -75.09 -8.91 -8.44
N LEU A 7 -74.78 -8.43 -9.65
CA LEU A 7 -73.61 -8.80 -10.46
C LEU A 7 -72.30 -8.66 -9.65
N LEU A 8 -71.44 -9.68 -9.73
CA LEU A 8 -70.01 -9.56 -9.46
C LEU A 8 -69.33 -8.91 -10.68
N LEU A 9 -68.58 -7.83 -10.45
CA LEU A 9 -67.53 -7.34 -11.35
C LEU A 9 -66.16 -7.73 -10.75
N PRO A 10 -65.20 -8.23 -11.54
CA PRO A 10 -63.86 -8.50 -11.05
C PRO A 10 -63.03 -7.21 -11.07
N LEU A 11 -62.53 -6.78 -9.91
CA LEU A 11 -61.45 -5.80 -9.83
C LEU A 11 -60.13 -6.52 -10.18
N LEU A 12 -59.76 -6.48 -11.45
CA LEU A 12 -58.37 -6.49 -11.87
C LEU A 12 -57.79 -5.09 -11.58
N SER A 13 -56.88 -4.98 -10.62
CA SER A 13 -56.03 -3.79 -10.49
C SER A 13 -54.64 -4.18 -10.02
N LEU A 14 -53.73 -4.18 -11.01
CA LEU A 14 -52.33 -3.78 -10.95
C LEU A 14 -51.58 -4.02 -9.63
N SER A 15 -50.83 -5.13 -9.58
CA SER A 15 -49.67 -5.29 -8.71
C SER A 15 -48.47 -5.77 -9.54
N LEU A 16 -48.08 -4.95 -10.52
CA LEU A 16 -46.86 -5.11 -11.31
C LEU A 16 -46.26 -3.71 -11.51
N LEU A 17 -45.45 -3.24 -10.56
CA LEU A 17 -44.41 -2.20 -10.74
C LEU A 17 -43.78 -1.85 -9.38
N ALA A 18 -42.90 -2.72 -8.89
CA ALA A 18 -41.92 -2.38 -7.87
C ALA A 18 -40.68 -3.32 -7.94
N CYS A 19 -40.18 -3.59 -9.15
CA CYS A 19 -38.90 -4.27 -9.35
C CYS A 19 -38.09 -3.55 -10.43
N SER A 20 -37.86 -2.26 -10.25
CA SER A 20 -36.94 -1.50 -11.10
C SER A 20 -36.71 -0.15 -10.43
N PHE A 21 -35.70 -0.02 -9.57
CA PHE A 21 -34.97 1.22 -9.24
C PHE A 21 -34.00 0.98 -8.06
N LEU A 22 -33.10 0.00 -8.19
CA LEU A 22 -31.82 -0.05 -7.47
C LEU A 22 -30.82 -0.78 -8.36
N LYS A 23 -30.64 -0.27 -9.59
CA LYS A 23 -29.37 -0.47 -10.30
C LYS A 23 -28.49 0.71 -9.86
N ASP A 24 -28.10 0.72 -8.59
CA ASP A 24 -27.07 1.64 -8.13
C ASP A 24 -25.86 1.38 -9.03
N SER A 25 -25.39 2.45 -9.65
CA SER A 25 -24.35 2.49 -10.68
C SER A 25 -22.99 2.09 -10.11
N VAL A 26 -22.83 0.82 -9.78
CA VAL A 26 -21.55 0.19 -9.40
C VAL A 26 -20.65 0.00 -10.65
N GLU A 27 -21.19 0.12 -11.86
CA GLU A 27 -20.47 -0.14 -13.12
C GLU A 27 -19.37 0.90 -13.47
N ASP A 28 -19.26 2.03 -12.76
CA ASP A 28 -18.24 3.08 -13.04
C ASP A 28 -17.50 3.59 -11.78
N ALA A 29 -17.41 2.77 -10.73
CA ALA A 29 -16.85 3.25 -9.47
C ALA A 29 -15.32 3.43 -9.54
N THR A 30 -14.84 4.64 -9.25
CA THR A 30 -13.42 5.04 -9.39
C THR A 30 -12.42 4.20 -8.58
N TRP A 31 -12.89 3.48 -7.56
CA TRP A 31 -12.08 2.59 -6.73
C TRP A 31 -11.82 1.22 -7.34
N GLN A 32 -12.56 0.83 -8.38
CA GLN A 32 -12.40 -0.47 -9.02
C GLN A 32 -11.01 -0.65 -9.61
N ASP A 33 -10.61 -1.92 -9.75
CA ASP A 33 -9.32 -2.20 -10.35
C ASP A 33 -9.37 -1.88 -11.85
N LEU A 34 -8.62 -0.87 -12.27
CA LEU A 34 -8.49 -0.50 -13.67
C LEU A 34 -7.71 -1.57 -14.46
N GLY A 35 -6.95 -2.42 -13.75
CA GLY A 35 -6.19 -3.50 -14.34
C GLY A 35 -4.99 -3.02 -15.16
N CYS A 36 -4.16 -3.98 -15.54
CA CYS A 36 -2.95 -3.75 -16.30
C CYS A 36 -3.17 -4.20 -17.76
N ASP A 37 -2.90 -3.30 -18.72
CA ASP A 37 -3.14 -3.49 -20.14
C ASP A 37 -1.85 -3.84 -20.89
N THR A 38 -1.71 -5.12 -21.27
CA THR A 38 -0.56 -5.65 -22.04
C THR A 38 -0.50 -5.16 -23.48
N THR A 39 -1.61 -4.61 -24.01
CA THR A 39 -1.63 -4.08 -25.38
C THR A 39 -0.87 -2.75 -25.47
N GLN A 40 -0.78 -2.03 -24.35
CA GLN A 40 -0.02 -0.80 -24.23
C GLN A 40 1.44 -1.08 -23.88
N LYS A 41 2.34 -0.69 -24.78
CA LYS A 41 3.78 -0.90 -24.60
C LYS A 41 4.38 0.09 -23.61
N VAL A 42 5.23 -0.43 -22.72
CA VAL A 42 6.10 0.33 -21.82
C VAL A 42 7.34 0.73 -22.59
N SER A 43 7.67 2.02 -22.56
CA SER A 43 8.85 2.60 -23.23
C SER A 43 9.98 2.92 -22.27
N THR A 44 9.69 2.99 -20.97
CA THR A 44 10.63 3.39 -19.91
C THR A 44 10.24 2.71 -18.61
N LEU A 45 11.23 2.38 -17.78
CA LEU A 45 11.02 1.85 -16.42
C LEU A 45 11.81 2.69 -15.43
N ALA A 46 11.16 3.11 -14.34
CA ALA A 46 11.85 3.64 -13.18
C ALA A 46 12.29 2.50 -12.25
N ILE A 47 13.22 2.79 -11.33
CA ILE A 47 13.59 1.87 -10.24
C ILE A 47 12.35 1.39 -9.48
N TYR A 48 11.39 2.29 -9.25
CA TYR A 48 10.11 1.97 -8.63
C TYR A 48 9.36 0.83 -9.36
N ASP A 49 9.27 0.90 -10.69
CA ASP A 49 8.55 -0.09 -11.51
C ASP A 49 9.27 -1.44 -11.52
N MET A 50 10.59 -1.42 -11.39
CA MET A 50 11.40 -2.63 -11.33
C MET A 50 11.39 -3.31 -9.96
N VAL A 51 11.30 -2.53 -8.88
CA VAL A 51 11.36 -3.02 -7.50
C VAL A 51 9.99 -3.46 -6.99
N HIS A 52 8.98 -2.61 -7.18
CA HIS A 52 7.68 -2.76 -6.53
C HIS A 52 7.02 -4.14 -6.78
N PRO A 53 7.03 -4.71 -8.00
CA PRO A 53 6.42 -6.02 -8.27
C PRO A 53 7.05 -7.19 -7.52
N PHE A 54 8.22 -7.01 -6.92
CA PHE A 54 8.89 -8.03 -6.11
C PHE A 54 8.91 -7.68 -4.62
N TYR A 55 8.47 -6.48 -4.24
CA TYR A 55 8.33 -6.06 -2.85
C TYR A 55 7.05 -6.65 -2.24
N GLU A 56 7.19 -7.40 -1.13
CA GLU A 56 6.12 -8.04 -0.32
C GLU A 56 5.18 -9.03 -1.04
N SER A 57 5.19 -9.02 -2.37
CA SER A 57 4.41 -9.83 -3.30
C SER A 57 5.17 -11.04 -3.82
N ASP A 58 6.50 -11.07 -3.65
CA ASP A 58 7.34 -12.20 -4.03
C ASP A 58 7.57 -13.17 -2.86
N THR A 59 7.20 -14.42 -3.11
CA THR A 59 7.60 -15.58 -2.33
C THR A 59 9.10 -15.65 -2.05
N PHE A 60 10.01 -15.18 -2.92
CA PHE A 60 11.45 -15.34 -2.71
C PHE A 60 12.05 -14.46 -1.61
N LEU A 61 11.53 -13.24 -1.40
CA LEU A 61 11.88 -12.43 -0.23
C LEU A 61 11.27 -13.02 1.06
N GLN A 62 10.11 -13.68 0.95
CA GLN A 62 9.56 -14.50 2.03
C GLN A 62 10.36 -15.80 2.27
N LEU A 63 11.11 -16.28 1.26
CA LEU A 63 12.00 -17.45 1.31
C LEU A 63 13.44 -17.12 1.79
N ASN A 64 13.61 -16.01 2.53
CA ASN A 64 14.84 -15.64 3.23
C ASN A 64 16.07 -15.33 2.34
N ILE A 65 15.89 -14.91 1.09
CA ILE A 65 17.02 -14.29 0.38
C ILE A 65 17.25 -12.91 1.01
N LYS A 66 18.40 -12.68 1.61
CA LYS A 66 18.86 -11.37 2.08
C LYS A 66 19.94 -10.90 1.13
N PRO A 67 19.58 -10.21 0.03
CA PRO A 67 20.54 -9.93 -1.01
C PRO A 67 21.65 -9.00 -0.50
N THR A 68 22.89 -9.27 -0.88
CA THR A 68 24.03 -8.41 -0.55
C THR A 68 24.20 -7.25 -1.54
N ALA A 69 23.83 -7.47 -2.80
CA ALA A 69 23.74 -6.46 -3.83
C ALA A 69 22.52 -6.68 -4.75
N ILE A 70 22.09 -5.59 -5.38
CA ILE A 70 21.02 -5.56 -6.38
C ILE A 70 21.60 -5.05 -7.69
N TYR A 71 21.45 -5.84 -8.74
CA TYR A 71 21.78 -5.45 -10.09
C TYR A 71 20.49 -5.07 -10.81
N VAL A 72 20.48 -3.92 -11.47
CA VAL A 72 19.34 -3.37 -12.18
C VAL A 72 19.76 -3.23 -13.63
N ALA A 73 19.17 -4.04 -14.50
CA ALA A 73 19.41 -4.03 -15.93
C ALA A 73 18.15 -3.61 -16.69
N THR A 74 18.28 -2.65 -17.58
CA THR A 74 17.24 -2.28 -18.56
C THR A 74 17.71 -2.68 -19.94
N VAL A 75 16.89 -3.44 -20.65
CA VAL A 75 17.14 -3.88 -22.02
C VAL A 75 16.22 -3.12 -22.96
N GLY A 76 16.79 -2.30 -23.82
CA GLY A 76 16.03 -1.47 -24.75
C GLY A 76 15.46 -2.27 -25.93
N VAL A 77 14.66 -1.60 -26.75
CA VAL A 77 13.96 -2.23 -27.89
C VAL A 77 14.97 -2.73 -28.94
N ARG A 78 16.12 -2.08 -29.07
CA ARG A 78 17.22 -2.50 -29.98
C ARG A 78 18.18 -3.47 -29.30
N GLN A 79 17.80 -4.02 -28.14
CA GLN A 79 18.56 -5.02 -27.38
C GLN A 79 19.92 -4.51 -26.85
N GLU A 80 20.04 -3.20 -26.67
CA GLU A 80 21.04 -2.52 -25.85
C GLU A 80 20.76 -2.78 -24.37
N VAL A 81 21.80 -2.95 -23.56
CA VAL A 81 21.68 -3.25 -22.12
C VAL A 81 22.39 -2.19 -21.32
N GLU A 82 21.65 -1.52 -20.44
CA GLU A 82 22.17 -0.64 -19.41
C GLU A 82 22.07 -1.35 -18.07
N MET A 83 23.15 -1.39 -17.30
CA MET A 83 23.18 -2.08 -16.01
C MET A 83 23.90 -1.27 -14.95
N THR A 84 23.23 -1.06 -13.83
CA THR A 84 23.82 -0.49 -12.61
C THR A 84 23.67 -1.48 -11.47
N ALA A 85 24.65 -1.52 -10.58
CA ALA A 85 24.64 -2.37 -9.41
C ALA A 85 24.65 -1.52 -8.14
N TYR A 86 23.99 -1.99 -7.10
CA TYR A 86 23.78 -1.27 -5.84
C TYR A 86 24.02 -2.19 -4.64
N LYS A 87 24.55 -1.63 -3.55
CA LYS A 87 24.71 -2.34 -2.28
C LYS A 87 24.49 -1.39 -1.10
N LEU A 88 24.31 -1.95 0.08
CA LEU A 88 24.41 -1.19 1.32
C LEU A 88 25.88 -0.86 1.62
N ASP A 89 26.15 0.38 1.98
CA ASP A 89 27.42 0.78 2.57
C ASP A 89 27.47 0.53 4.09
N SER A 90 28.55 0.94 4.75
CA SER A 90 28.72 0.79 6.20
C SER A 90 27.73 1.62 7.03
N LEU A 91 27.05 2.59 6.42
CA LEU A 91 26.01 3.42 7.02
C LEU A 91 24.60 2.93 6.68
N ASN A 92 24.47 1.74 6.09
CA ASN A 92 23.22 1.18 5.58
C ASN A 92 22.52 2.06 4.52
N GLN A 93 23.28 2.82 3.74
CA GLN A 93 22.77 3.57 2.61
C GLN A 93 23.03 2.83 1.30
N ILE A 94 22.09 2.93 0.35
CA ILE A 94 22.24 2.31 -0.95
C ILE A 94 23.19 3.14 -1.81
N THR A 95 24.30 2.53 -2.22
CA THR A 95 25.33 3.14 -3.06
C THR A 95 25.55 2.33 -4.33
N SER A 96 25.89 3.00 -5.42
CA SER A 96 26.24 2.31 -6.67
C SER A 96 27.59 1.59 -6.51
N ILE A 97 27.68 0.36 -7.00
CA ILE A 97 28.94 -0.37 -7.12
C ILE A 97 29.65 0.15 -8.39
N PRO A 98 30.89 0.66 -8.29
CA PRO A 98 31.66 1.06 -9.45
C PRO A 98 31.81 -0.11 -10.42
N ASN A 99 31.47 0.10 -11.69
CA ASN A 99 31.63 -0.92 -12.72
C ASN A 99 33.04 -0.80 -13.34
N PRO A 100 33.85 -1.89 -13.39
CA PRO A 100 35.14 -1.89 -14.10
C PRO A 100 35.03 -1.51 -15.58
N ALA A 101 33.84 -1.65 -16.19
CA ALA A 101 33.59 -1.35 -17.59
C ALA A 101 33.41 0.16 -17.92
N GLY A 102 33.61 1.07 -16.96
CA GLY A 102 33.69 2.51 -17.23
C GLY A 102 32.34 3.25 -17.38
N THR A 103 31.20 2.57 -17.30
CA THR A 103 29.90 3.24 -17.11
C THR A 103 29.85 3.85 -15.71
N ILE A 104 29.75 5.18 -15.64
CA ILE A 104 29.53 5.92 -14.39
C ILE A 104 28.24 5.37 -13.76
N GLY A 105 28.37 4.77 -12.57
CA GLY A 105 27.20 4.33 -11.81
C GLY A 105 26.31 5.53 -11.52
N VAL A 106 25.05 5.47 -11.94
CA VAL A 106 24.09 6.52 -11.61
C VAL A 106 23.81 6.45 -10.12
N THR A 107 24.14 7.52 -9.40
CA THR A 107 23.83 7.62 -7.98
C THR A 107 22.31 7.69 -7.83
N PRO A 108 21.68 6.74 -7.13
CA PRO A 108 20.24 6.73 -6.98
C PRO A 108 19.81 7.90 -6.09
N THR A 109 18.69 8.52 -6.42
CA THR A 109 18.03 9.48 -5.53
C THR A 109 17.68 8.80 -4.20
N TRP A 110 17.49 9.58 -3.13
CA TRP A 110 17.15 8.99 -1.83
C TRP A 110 15.86 8.14 -1.86
N VAL A 111 14.90 8.48 -2.72
CA VAL A 111 13.66 7.69 -2.89
C VAL A 111 13.96 6.34 -3.54
N GLU A 112 14.81 6.33 -4.57
CA GLU A 112 15.25 5.11 -5.23
C GLU A 112 16.08 4.24 -4.29
N GLN A 113 16.91 4.86 -3.44
CA GLN A 113 17.60 4.15 -2.35
C GLN A 113 16.60 3.50 -1.39
N ALA A 114 15.52 4.19 -1.03
CA ALA A 114 14.47 3.62 -0.17
C ALA A 114 13.75 2.43 -0.82
N TYR A 115 13.49 2.48 -2.14
CA TYR A 115 12.92 1.36 -2.90
C TYR A 115 13.88 0.19 -2.99
N LEU A 116 15.12 0.40 -3.47
CA LEU A 116 16.14 -0.64 -3.57
C LEU A 116 16.42 -1.29 -2.20
N GLY A 117 16.55 -0.46 -1.16
CA GLY A 117 16.75 -0.92 0.21
C GLY A 117 15.65 -1.86 0.69
N ALA A 118 14.41 -1.73 0.20
CA ALA A 118 13.29 -2.61 0.53
C ALA A 118 13.49 -4.08 0.13
N LEU A 119 14.33 -4.34 -0.88
CA LEU A 119 14.67 -5.70 -1.30
C LEU A 119 15.81 -6.31 -0.47
N ILE A 120 16.64 -5.48 0.18
CA ILE A 120 17.77 -5.95 1.00
C ILE A 120 17.37 -6.11 2.46
N HIS A 121 16.63 -5.14 3.00
CA HIS A 121 16.25 -5.13 4.40
C HIS A 121 14.82 -4.61 4.58
N THR A 122 14.09 -5.26 5.48
CA THR A 122 12.80 -4.78 5.97
C THR A 122 13.06 -3.93 7.21
N PRO A 123 12.68 -2.65 7.23
CA PRO A 123 12.86 -1.82 8.41
C PRO A 123 11.93 -2.32 9.52
N HIS A 124 12.31 -2.08 10.78
CA HIS A 124 11.44 -2.42 11.90
C HIS A 124 10.15 -1.57 11.86
N TYR A 125 10.30 -0.27 11.57
CA TYR A 125 9.20 0.67 11.37
C TYR A 125 9.23 1.26 9.95
N LEU A 126 8.06 1.42 9.31
CA LEU A 126 8.02 2.09 8.00
C LEU A 126 8.47 3.55 8.10
N TYR A 127 8.22 4.20 9.25
CA TYR A 127 8.74 5.53 9.55
C TYR A 127 10.24 5.66 9.26
N ASP A 128 11.05 4.69 9.66
CA ASP A 128 12.51 4.77 9.54
C ASP A 128 12.94 4.95 8.07
N ARG A 129 12.30 4.21 7.15
CA ARG A 129 12.52 4.32 5.70
C ARG A 129 12.14 5.71 5.16
N TRP A 130 11.09 6.30 5.70
CA TRP A 130 10.46 7.52 5.20
C TRP A 130 10.72 8.76 6.06
N THR A 131 11.67 8.68 7.00
CA THR A 131 11.95 9.73 7.99
C THR A 131 12.13 11.09 7.33
N ARG A 132 12.87 11.16 6.22
CA ARG A 132 13.19 12.41 5.50
C ARG A 132 11.96 13.23 5.09
N ILE A 133 10.82 12.60 4.83
CA ILE A 133 9.59 13.30 4.45
C ILE A 133 8.56 13.38 5.58
N LEU A 134 8.74 12.56 6.63
CA LEU A 134 7.79 12.42 7.72
C LEU A 134 8.22 13.11 9.01
N GLU A 135 9.49 13.46 9.18
CA GLU A 135 10.04 13.96 10.45
C GLU A 135 9.29 15.18 10.99
N ASN A 136 8.99 16.16 10.14
CA ASN A 136 8.31 17.40 10.52
C ASN A 136 6.85 17.16 10.90
N ASP A 137 6.15 16.33 10.12
CA ASP A 137 4.77 15.96 10.41
C ASP A 137 4.67 15.13 11.68
N ARG A 138 5.62 14.22 11.91
CA ARG A 138 5.70 13.45 13.14
C ARG A 138 5.98 14.34 14.34
N ALA A 139 6.96 15.25 14.27
CA ALA A 139 7.23 16.18 15.35
C ALA A 139 5.99 17.03 15.70
N THR A 140 5.30 17.53 14.67
CA THR A 140 4.05 18.27 14.82
C THR A 140 2.94 17.40 15.44
N PHE A 141 2.77 16.18 14.97
CA PHE A 141 1.80 15.23 15.51
C PHE A 141 2.06 14.94 16.99
N LEU A 142 3.31 14.68 17.38
CA LEU A 142 3.69 14.39 18.76
C LEU A 142 3.38 15.58 19.69
N ALA A 143 3.72 16.80 19.27
CA ALA A 143 3.40 18.00 20.05
C ALA A 143 1.89 18.19 20.25
N LYS A 144 1.08 17.97 19.19
CA LYS A 144 -0.38 18.02 19.26
C LYS A 144 -0.96 16.91 20.14
N ARG A 145 -0.48 15.67 19.99
CA ARG A 145 -0.85 14.51 20.82
C ARG A 145 -0.60 14.79 22.30
N ASP A 146 0.57 15.31 22.63
CA ASP A 146 0.96 15.56 24.02
C ASP A 146 0.16 16.71 24.64
N SER A 147 -0.21 17.71 23.83
CA SER A 147 -1.16 18.75 24.23
C SER A 147 -2.54 18.17 24.55
N ILE A 148 -3.09 17.34 23.65
CA ILE A 148 -4.38 16.67 23.87
C ILE A 148 -4.34 15.78 25.11
N LYS A 149 -3.26 15.00 25.30
CA LYS A 149 -3.10 14.14 26.47
C LYS A 149 -3.11 14.96 27.76
N THR A 150 -2.43 16.11 27.78
CA THR A 150 -2.40 17.02 28.94
C THR A 150 -3.80 17.50 29.30
N ILE A 151 -4.56 17.99 28.32
CA ILE A 151 -5.95 18.45 28.53
C ILE A 151 -6.85 17.29 28.98
N MET A 152 -6.72 16.11 28.36
CA MET A 152 -7.47 14.91 28.77
C MET A 152 -7.16 14.50 30.21
N ALA A 153 -5.92 14.70 30.69
CA ALA A 153 -5.52 14.33 32.04
C ALA A 153 -6.19 15.17 33.13
N GLU A 154 -6.67 16.38 32.81
CA GLU A 154 -7.45 17.22 33.74
C GLU A 154 -8.77 16.55 34.15
N LYS A 155 -9.37 15.77 33.24
CA LYS A 155 -10.61 15.01 33.48
C LYS A 155 -10.35 13.53 33.78
N HIS A 156 -9.25 13.00 33.27
CA HIS A 156 -8.90 11.57 33.32
C HIS A 156 -7.42 11.42 33.68
N SER A 157 -7.08 11.64 34.95
CA SER A 157 -5.68 11.57 35.44
C SER A 157 -4.97 10.23 35.17
N SER A 158 -5.73 9.17 34.91
CA SER A 158 -5.22 7.84 34.56
C SER A 158 -4.94 7.63 33.07
N ILE A 159 -5.11 8.65 32.21
CA ILE A 159 -4.88 8.54 30.77
C ILE A 159 -3.38 8.33 30.46
N LYS A 160 -3.08 7.37 29.58
CA LYS A 160 -1.72 7.08 29.10
C LYS A 160 -1.71 6.90 27.59
N VAL A 161 -0.58 7.21 26.96
CA VAL A 161 -0.27 6.72 25.61
C VAL A 161 0.16 5.26 25.75
N ILE A 162 -0.53 4.34 25.09
CA ILE A 162 -0.22 2.91 25.14
C ILE A 162 0.32 2.37 23.82
N SER A 163 0.16 3.12 22.73
CA SER A 163 0.75 2.82 21.44
C SER A 163 1.07 4.12 20.70
N ASP A 164 2.23 4.19 20.07
CA ASP A 164 2.65 5.28 19.18
C ASP A 164 3.16 4.61 17.89
N LEU A 165 4.48 4.42 17.77
CA LEU A 165 5.08 3.76 16.63
C LEU A 165 4.84 2.25 16.68
N ARG A 166 4.36 1.66 15.58
CA ARG A 166 4.05 0.23 15.46
C ARG A 166 4.85 -0.39 14.34
N SER A 167 5.55 -1.49 14.63
CA SER A 167 6.29 -2.22 13.60
C SER A 167 5.36 -2.89 12.60
N ILE A 168 5.85 -3.11 11.38
CA ILE A 168 5.06 -3.81 10.34
C ILE A 168 4.73 -5.25 10.78
N ALA A 169 5.66 -5.90 11.50
CA ALA A 169 5.44 -7.22 12.09
C ALA A 169 4.28 -7.22 13.10
N ASN A 170 4.22 -6.22 13.99
CA ASN A 170 3.10 -6.07 14.93
C ASN A 170 1.80 -5.72 14.21
N GLN A 171 1.84 -4.91 13.15
CA GLN A 171 0.65 -4.59 12.34
C GLN A 171 0.07 -5.86 11.69
N ARG A 172 0.91 -6.70 11.08
CA ARG A 172 0.47 -8.01 10.54
C ARG A 172 -0.13 -8.91 11.61
N LYS A 173 0.49 -8.97 12.80
CA LYS A 173 -0.03 -9.71 13.95
C LYS A 173 -1.38 -9.16 14.44
N TYR A 174 -1.60 -7.85 14.38
CA TYR A 174 -2.88 -7.25 14.77
C TYR A 174 -3.95 -7.51 13.71
N LEU A 175 -3.59 -7.45 12.42
CA LEU A 175 -4.49 -7.76 11.32
C LEU A 175 -4.96 -9.21 11.38
N SER A 176 -4.05 -10.16 11.59
CA SER A 176 -4.42 -11.60 11.72
C SER A 176 -5.31 -11.88 12.92
N ARG A 177 -5.25 -11.05 13.96
CA ARG A 177 -6.10 -11.11 15.16
C ARG A 177 -7.35 -10.24 15.07
N LYS A 178 -7.64 -9.63 13.91
CA LYS A 178 -8.77 -8.70 13.69
C LYS A 178 -8.80 -7.52 14.68
N ARG A 179 -7.63 -7.09 15.16
CA ARG A 179 -7.47 -5.90 16.02
C ARG A 179 -7.22 -4.61 15.24
N THR A 180 -7.19 -4.70 13.93
CA THR A 180 -7.08 -3.59 12.98
C THR A 180 -7.72 -4.04 11.68
N ALA A 181 -8.27 -3.10 10.91
CA ALA A 181 -8.90 -3.38 9.62
C ALA A 181 -7.97 -3.17 8.42
N SER A 182 -6.77 -2.61 8.62
CA SER A 182 -5.85 -2.23 7.54
C SER A 182 -4.50 -2.96 7.66
N PRO A 183 -3.89 -3.42 6.56
CA PRO A 183 -2.53 -3.97 6.56
C PRO A 183 -1.45 -2.92 6.80
N VAL A 184 -1.72 -1.66 6.46
CA VAL A 184 -0.84 -0.51 6.71
C VAL A 184 -1.59 0.53 7.54
N SER A 185 -0.96 1.01 8.61
CA SER A 185 -1.56 1.94 9.57
C SER A 185 -0.72 3.20 9.71
N MET A 186 -1.36 4.31 10.10
CA MET A 186 -0.67 5.54 10.51
C MET A 186 0.33 5.32 11.64
N HIS A 187 0.13 4.31 12.50
CA HIS A 187 1.13 3.91 13.50
C HIS A 187 2.43 3.41 12.89
N ASN A 188 2.42 2.83 11.68
CA ASN A 188 3.63 2.38 11.02
C ASN A 188 4.52 3.54 10.55
N PHE A 189 3.90 4.71 10.34
CA PHE A 189 4.54 5.96 9.94
C PHE A 189 4.79 6.91 11.13
N GLY A 190 4.44 6.52 12.36
CA GLY A 190 4.60 7.37 13.54
C GLY A 190 3.66 8.57 13.58
N LEU A 191 2.50 8.46 12.92
CA LEU A 191 1.51 9.52 12.75
C LEU A 191 0.18 9.20 13.43
N ALA A 192 0.19 8.26 14.38
CA ALA A 192 -0.96 7.90 15.18
C ALA A 192 -0.55 7.47 16.59
N ALA A 193 -1.49 7.58 17.52
CA ALA A 193 -1.31 7.16 18.89
C ALA A 193 -2.62 6.63 19.47
N ASP A 194 -2.49 5.67 20.37
CA ASP A 194 -3.62 5.09 21.11
C ASP A 194 -3.52 5.53 22.57
N PHE A 195 -4.59 6.16 23.07
CA PHE A 195 -4.77 6.50 24.47
C PHE A 195 -5.56 5.40 25.21
N ALA A 196 -5.14 5.12 26.44
CA ALA A 196 -5.88 4.29 27.38
C ALA A 196 -6.22 5.08 28.64
N ILE A 197 -7.49 5.10 29.02
CA ILE A 197 -7.94 5.61 30.32
C ILE A 197 -8.09 4.41 31.25
N PHE A 198 -7.29 4.34 32.31
CA PHE A 198 -7.31 3.21 33.24
C PHE A 198 -8.36 3.40 34.34
N ARG A 199 -9.10 2.33 34.65
CA ARG A 199 -9.93 2.19 35.85
C ARG A 199 -9.38 1.01 36.65
N GLY A 200 -8.53 1.32 37.62
CA GLY A 200 -7.67 0.31 38.27
C GLY A 200 -6.71 -0.31 37.25
N HIS A 201 -6.70 -1.64 37.14
CA HIS A 201 -5.84 -2.39 36.23
C HIS A 201 -6.43 -2.62 34.83
N ARG A 202 -7.61 -2.06 34.52
CA ARG A 202 -8.31 -2.28 33.25
C ARG A 202 -8.39 -0.99 32.44
N ILE A 203 -8.28 -1.13 31.12
CA ILE A 203 -8.56 -0.03 30.19
C ILE A 203 -10.08 0.16 30.12
N SER A 204 -10.53 1.40 30.19
CA SER A 204 -11.93 1.76 29.97
C SER A 204 -12.30 1.50 28.52
N ASN A 205 -13.36 0.72 28.30
CA ASN A 205 -13.97 0.57 26.97
C ASN A 205 -15.15 1.52 26.76
N THR A 206 -15.30 2.52 27.64
CA THR A 206 -16.46 3.42 27.62
C THR A 206 -16.22 4.54 26.62
N LEU A 207 -16.96 4.56 25.50
CA LEU A 207 -16.86 5.60 24.47
C LEU A 207 -16.97 7.02 25.05
N SER A 208 -17.85 7.23 26.03
CA SER A 208 -18.03 8.55 26.68
C SER A 208 -16.77 9.08 27.36
N SER A 209 -15.88 8.20 27.84
CA SER A 209 -14.59 8.61 28.41
C SER A 209 -13.64 9.18 27.37
N TYR A 210 -13.83 8.82 26.09
CA TYR A 210 -13.02 9.28 24.97
C TYR A 210 -13.69 10.38 24.16
N LYS A 211 -14.98 10.67 24.40
CA LYS A 211 -15.74 11.67 23.63
C LYS A 211 -15.09 13.06 23.56
N PRO A 212 -14.36 13.56 24.59
CA PRO A 212 -13.66 14.83 24.45
C PRO A 212 -12.61 14.86 23.31
N LEU A 213 -12.09 13.69 22.89
CA LEU A 213 -11.15 13.61 21.76
C LEU A 213 -11.76 14.08 20.44
N ASP A 214 -13.07 14.01 20.26
CA ASP A 214 -13.77 14.51 19.07
C ASP A 214 -13.46 16.00 18.83
N THR A 215 -13.78 16.83 19.82
CA THR A 215 -13.53 18.28 19.78
C THR A 215 -12.04 18.60 19.82
N LEU A 216 -11.27 17.92 20.68
CA LEU A 216 -9.85 18.20 20.83
C LEU A 216 -9.07 17.89 19.54
N THR A 217 -9.29 16.73 18.92
CA THR A 217 -8.61 16.40 17.67
C THR A 217 -8.98 17.40 16.58
N ALA A 218 -10.26 17.79 16.45
CA ALA A 218 -10.68 18.83 15.50
C ALA A 218 -9.94 20.17 15.73
N GLN A 219 -9.82 20.63 16.98
CA GLN A 219 -9.10 21.86 17.35
C GLN A 219 -7.61 21.81 16.95
N TYR A 220 -6.98 20.65 17.09
CA TYR A 220 -5.57 20.46 16.72
C TYR A 220 -5.37 20.03 15.26
N GLY A 221 -6.43 19.92 14.46
CA GLY A 221 -6.36 19.42 13.07
C GLY A 221 -5.85 17.98 12.99
N LEU A 222 -6.29 17.13 13.92
CA LEU A 222 -6.10 15.68 13.94
C LEU A 222 -7.43 14.97 13.68
N THR A 223 -7.37 13.67 13.45
CA THR A 223 -8.55 12.81 13.29
C THR A 223 -8.69 11.87 14.48
N TRP A 224 -9.89 11.78 15.05
CA TRP A 224 -10.23 10.83 16.11
C TRP A 224 -10.81 9.54 15.55
N GLY A 225 -10.28 8.39 15.98
CA GLY A 225 -10.74 7.07 15.55
C GLY A 225 -12.13 6.68 16.07
N GLY A 226 -12.66 7.38 17.06
CA GLY A 226 -14.06 7.24 17.48
C GLY A 226 -15.08 7.65 16.40
N ASN A 227 -14.64 8.44 15.41
CA ASN A 227 -15.46 8.86 14.27
C ASN A 227 -15.33 7.91 13.06
N PHE A 228 -14.53 6.84 13.15
CA PHE A 228 -14.41 5.87 12.06
C PHE A 228 -15.69 5.03 11.96
N VAL A 229 -16.27 4.98 10.75
CA VAL A 229 -17.54 4.27 10.50
C VAL A 229 -17.36 2.76 10.45
N GLY A 230 -16.29 2.27 9.82
CA GLY A 230 -16.05 0.83 9.61
C GLY A 230 -15.32 0.12 10.74
N PHE A 231 -14.48 0.84 11.48
CA PHE A 231 -13.64 0.31 12.55
C PHE A 231 -13.46 1.38 13.64
N MET A 232 -14.48 1.56 14.48
CA MET A 232 -14.45 2.54 15.56
C MET A 232 -13.35 2.19 16.58
N ASP A 233 -12.42 3.13 16.79
CA ASP A 233 -11.34 3.00 17.77
C ASP A 233 -11.30 4.25 18.67
N PRO A 234 -12.02 4.23 19.81
CA PRO A 234 -12.17 5.42 20.66
C PRO A 234 -10.85 5.92 21.25
N GLY A 235 -9.86 5.05 21.44
CA GLY A 235 -8.56 5.44 21.98
C GLY A 235 -7.64 6.08 20.94
N HIS A 236 -7.94 5.91 19.66
CA HIS A 236 -7.06 6.23 18.57
C HIS A 236 -7.15 7.69 18.13
N ILE A 237 -6.01 8.32 17.91
CA ILE A 237 -5.91 9.58 17.17
C ILE A 237 -4.85 9.46 16.07
N GLN A 238 -5.04 10.15 14.96
CA GLN A 238 -4.07 10.17 13.86
C GLN A 238 -3.97 11.54 13.19
N TYR A 239 -2.82 11.80 12.57
CA TYR A 239 -2.50 13.09 11.96
C TYR A 239 -3.31 13.37 10.68
N PHE A 240 -3.39 12.36 9.81
CA PHE A 240 -4.15 12.44 8.56
C PHE A 240 -5.53 11.82 8.73
N LYS A 241 -6.49 12.15 7.85
CA LYS A 241 -7.84 11.58 7.89
C LYS A 241 -7.82 10.08 7.64
N ASN A 242 -7.08 9.65 6.62
CA ASN A 242 -6.96 8.25 6.21
C ASN A 242 -5.70 8.05 5.34
N GLY A 243 -5.45 6.81 4.89
CA GLY A 243 -4.31 6.48 4.04
C GLY A 243 -4.28 7.29 2.74
N ALA A 244 -5.44 7.59 2.14
CA ALA A 244 -5.52 8.40 0.92
C ALA A 244 -4.93 9.79 1.14
N THR A 245 -5.33 10.49 2.21
CA THR A 245 -4.80 11.83 2.52
C THR A 245 -3.30 11.85 2.80
N LEU A 246 -2.74 10.79 3.39
CA LEU A 246 -1.29 10.65 3.57
C LEU A 246 -0.58 10.49 2.22
N VAL A 247 -1.06 9.58 1.37
CA VAL A 247 -0.47 9.33 0.05
C VAL A 247 -0.65 10.53 -0.88
N GLN A 248 -1.72 11.30 -0.72
CA GLN A 248 -1.94 12.52 -1.49
C GLN A 248 -0.86 13.56 -1.21
N LYS A 249 -0.50 13.75 0.07
CA LYS A 249 0.60 14.64 0.47
C LYS A 249 1.97 14.07 0.09
N TYR A 250 2.14 12.75 0.21
CA TYR A 250 3.39 12.05 -0.05
C TYR A 250 3.21 10.89 -1.03
N PRO A 251 3.12 11.16 -2.36
CA PRO A 251 2.84 10.13 -3.35
C PRO A 251 3.81 8.94 -3.33
N VAL A 252 5.07 9.17 -2.94
CA VAL A 252 6.08 8.11 -2.82
C VAL A 252 5.71 7.02 -1.82
N LEU A 253 4.86 7.31 -0.82
CA LEU A 253 4.40 6.35 0.18
C LEU A 253 3.43 5.31 -0.36
N ARG A 254 2.88 5.51 -1.57
CA ARG A 254 2.07 4.49 -2.25
C ARG A 254 2.78 3.14 -2.33
N PHE A 255 4.12 3.15 -2.37
CA PHE A 255 4.98 1.96 -2.34
C PHE A 255 4.66 0.99 -1.19
N GLU A 256 4.23 1.51 -0.04
CA GLU A 256 3.90 0.69 1.13
C GLU A 256 2.45 0.17 1.08
N PHE A 257 1.56 0.83 0.35
CA PHE A 257 0.14 0.48 0.26
C PHE A 257 -0.16 -0.46 -0.90
N GLU A 258 0.45 -0.24 -2.06
CA GLU A 258 0.17 -0.98 -3.29
C GLU A 258 0.38 -2.50 -3.21
N PRO A 259 1.33 -3.06 -2.41
CA PRO A 259 1.42 -4.51 -2.23
C PRO A 259 0.16 -5.14 -1.65
N TYR A 260 -0.68 -4.33 -0.97
CA TYR A 260 -1.93 -4.77 -0.36
C TYR A 260 -3.17 -4.39 -1.18
N ARG A 261 -3.01 -3.98 -2.45
CA ARG A 261 -4.12 -3.58 -3.33
C ARG A 261 -5.24 -4.61 -3.40
N GLU A 262 -4.91 -5.89 -3.57
CA GLU A 262 -5.90 -6.99 -3.61
C GLU A 262 -6.68 -7.08 -2.28
N PHE A 263 -6.05 -6.82 -1.14
CA PHE A 263 -6.75 -6.78 0.15
C PHE A 263 -7.78 -5.64 0.20
N TYR A 264 -7.39 -4.45 -0.27
CA TYR A 264 -8.28 -3.29 -0.29
C TYR A 264 -9.46 -3.49 -1.25
N LEU A 265 -9.21 -3.98 -2.47
CA LEU A 265 -10.24 -4.30 -3.45
C LEU A 265 -11.25 -5.29 -2.88
N ASN A 266 -10.77 -6.41 -2.34
CA ASN A 266 -11.62 -7.43 -1.71
C ASN A 266 -12.46 -6.87 -0.54
N THR A 267 -11.91 -5.92 0.20
CA THR A 267 -12.61 -5.26 1.31
C THR A 267 -13.78 -4.43 0.80
N VAL A 268 -13.55 -3.60 -0.24
CA VAL A 268 -14.59 -2.77 -0.83
C VAL A 268 -15.65 -3.61 -1.53
N GLU A 269 -15.25 -4.60 -2.35
CA GLU A 269 -16.18 -5.48 -3.03
C GLU A 269 -17.10 -6.25 -2.07
N LYS A 270 -16.56 -6.76 -0.96
CA LYS A 270 -17.37 -7.43 0.08
C LYS A 270 -18.36 -6.47 0.72
N ALA A 271 -17.96 -5.23 0.97
CA ALA A 271 -18.85 -4.22 1.53
C ALA A 271 -19.96 -3.83 0.55
N VAL A 272 -19.64 -3.67 -0.74
CA VAL A 272 -20.62 -3.40 -1.81
C VAL A 272 -21.63 -4.54 -1.91
N LYS A 273 -21.17 -5.80 -1.98
CA LYS A 273 -22.04 -6.99 -2.01
C LYS A 273 -22.96 -7.08 -0.79
N ALA A 274 -22.54 -6.51 0.34
CA ALA A 274 -23.31 -6.48 1.59
C ALA A 274 -24.17 -5.21 1.77
N GLY A 275 -24.20 -4.28 0.82
CA GLY A 275 -24.91 -2.99 0.94
C GLY A 275 -24.33 -2.06 2.00
N ARG A 276 -23.01 -2.13 2.25
CA ARG A 276 -22.29 -1.41 3.33
C ARG A 276 -21.11 -0.58 2.82
N ILE A 277 -21.19 -0.06 1.59
CA ILE A 277 -20.12 0.76 0.99
C ILE A 277 -19.73 1.96 1.87
N ASN A 278 -20.72 2.56 2.56
CA ASN A 278 -20.51 3.65 3.51
C ASN A 278 -19.58 3.32 4.69
N ARG A 279 -19.31 2.03 4.95
CA ARG A 279 -18.38 1.59 6.00
C ARG A 279 -16.92 1.47 5.54
N VAL A 280 -16.66 1.59 4.24
CA VAL A 280 -15.34 1.39 3.63
C VAL A 280 -14.92 2.57 2.75
N VAL A 281 -15.51 3.75 2.95
CA VAL A 281 -15.22 4.96 2.17
C VAL A 281 -13.73 5.28 2.19
N ASP A 282 -13.08 5.21 3.35
CA ASP A 282 -11.63 5.47 3.46
C ASP A 282 -10.77 4.49 2.63
N THR A 283 -11.24 3.25 2.45
CA THR A 283 -10.56 2.25 1.61
C THR A 283 -10.81 2.52 0.13
N ALA A 284 -12.03 2.94 -0.24
CA ALA A 284 -12.38 3.34 -1.60
C ALA A 284 -11.64 4.62 -2.03
N ASP A 285 -11.49 5.59 -1.13
CA ASP A 285 -10.69 6.82 -1.35
C ASP A 285 -9.23 6.47 -1.64
N LEU A 286 -8.64 5.55 -0.86
CA LEU A 286 -7.27 5.10 -1.07
C LEU A 286 -7.12 4.43 -2.44
N LEU A 287 -8.02 3.50 -2.79
CA LEU A 287 -7.99 2.83 -4.09
C LEU A 287 -8.12 3.82 -5.26
N THR A 288 -9.04 4.78 -5.14
CA THR A 288 -9.24 5.84 -6.15
C THR A 288 -7.96 6.63 -6.34
N LEU A 289 -7.33 7.11 -5.26
CA LEU A 289 -6.06 7.83 -5.35
C LEU A 289 -4.93 6.98 -5.94
N LEU A 290 -4.83 5.71 -5.54
CA LEU A 290 -3.83 4.80 -6.11
C LEU A 290 -4.04 4.62 -7.62
N ASN A 291 -5.29 4.55 -8.09
CA ASN A 291 -5.63 4.50 -9.51
C ASN A 291 -5.19 5.77 -10.24
N GLU A 292 -5.48 6.94 -9.68
CA GLU A 292 -5.07 8.22 -10.26
C GLU A 292 -3.55 8.33 -10.40
N LEU A 293 -2.80 7.94 -9.36
CA LEU A 293 -1.34 7.98 -9.37
C LEU A 293 -0.72 6.96 -10.33
N ARG A 294 -1.42 5.88 -10.65
CA ARG A 294 -0.93 4.79 -11.50
C ARG A 294 -1.37 4.87 -12.94
N ARG A 295 -2.41 5.64 -13.28
CA ARG A 295 -2.91 5.76 -14.65
C ARG A 295 -1.78 5.97 -15.67
N ASN A 296 -1.77 5.14 -16.71
CA ASN A 296 -0.77 5.12 -17.79
C ASN A 296 0.69 4.83 -17.35
N GLN A 297 0.93 4.50 -16.08
CA GLN A 297 2.25 4.10 -15.58
C GLN A 297 2.52 2.62 -15.89
N PRO A 298 3.80 2.20 -15.95
CA PRO A 298 4.15 0.80 -16.09
C PRO A 298 3.54 -0.07 -14.98
N CYS A 299 3.18 -1.29 -15.34
CA CYS A 299 2.69 -2.30 -14.43
C CYS A 299 3.03 -3.71 -14.90
N THR A 300 2.93 -4.67 -13.98
CA THR A 300 3.08 -6.08 -14.27
C THR A 300 1.72 -6.73 -14.44
N CYS A 301 1.49 -7.37 -15.59
CA CYS A 301 0.22 -7.97 -15.97
C CYS A 301 0.15 -9.43 -15.50
N GLY A 302 -0.86 -9.75 -14.69
CA GLY A 302 -1.29 -11.13 -14.44
C GLY A 302 -0.39 -11.96 -13.51
N LYS A 303 -0.90 -13.16 -13.16
CA LYS A 303 -0.19 -14.18 -12.36
C LYS A 303 0.62 -15.16 -13.25
N ILE A 304 0.60 -14.96 -14.57
CA ILE A 304 1.18 -15.89 -15.54
C ILE A 304 2.68 -15.59 -15.64
N LYS A 305 3.49 -16.51 -15.13
CA LYS A 305 4.94 -16.44 -15.26
C LYS A 305 5.31 -16.66 -16.73
N LYS A 306 5.95 -15.67 -17.35
CA LYS A 306 6.58 -15.85 -18.66
C LYS A 306 7.96 -16.48 -18.50
N GLN A 307 8.54 -16.95 -19.59
CA GLN A 307 9.96 -17.26 -19.63
C GLN A 307 10.73 -16.00 -20.04
N ILE A 308 11.84 -15.73 -19.37
CA ILE A 308 12.77 -14.69 -19.80
C ILE A 308 13.36 -15.07 -21.16
N ASN A 309 13.55 -14.07 -22.04
CA ASN A 309 14.21 -14.30 -23.31
C ASN A 309 15.68 -14.73 -23.11
N THR A 310 16.10 -15.81 -23.78
CA THR A 310 17.45 -16.38 -23.62
C THR A 310 18.55 -15.41 -24.02
N ASN A 311 18.39 -14.69 -25.14
CA ASN A 311 19.37 -13.71 -25.61
C ASN A 311 19.49 -12.52 -24.64
N THR A 312 18.38 -12.04 -24.09
CA THR A 312 18.39 -11.02 -23.01
C THR A 312 19.19 -11.52 -21.81
N LEU A 313 18.90 -12.74 -21.35
CA LEU A 313 19.57 -13.32 -20.19
C LEU A 313 21.07 -13.52 -20.42
N GLU A 314 21.47 -13.98 -21.61
CA GLU A 314 22.89 -14.15 -21.99
C GLU A 314 23.65 -12.83 -22.02
N LYS A 315 23.06 -11.76 -22.59
CA LYS A 315 23.67 -10.43 -22.60
C LYS A 315 23.87 -9.88 -21.19
N VAL A 316 22.86 -9.99 -20.33
CA VAL A 316 22.97 -9.56 -18.93
C VAL A 316 24.02 -10.39 -18.19
N ARG A 317 24.06 -11.72 -18.38
CA ARG A 317 25.10 -12.60 -17.79
C ARG A 317 26.51 -12.22 -18.23
N ALA A 318 26.71 -11.88 -19.50
CA ALA A 318 28.01 -11.45 -20.01
C ALA A 318 28.48 -10.13 -19.36
N LEU A 319 27.55 -9.23 -19.01
CA LEU A 319 27.88 -8.03 -18.23
C LEU A 319 28.19 -8.38 -16.77
N LEU A 320 27.39 -9.24 -16.14
CA LEU A 320 27.58 -9.64 -14.74
C LEU A 320 28.95 -10.28 -14.50
N GLN A 321 29.48 -11.06 -15.45
CA GLN A 321 30.83 -11.65 -15.40
C GLN A 321 31.96 -10.60 -15.25
N LYS A 322 31.70 -9.34 -15.61
CA LYS A 322 32.65 -8.23 -15.50
C LYS A 322 32.49 -7.42 -14.21
N THR A 323 31.65 -7.88 -13.29
CA THR A 323 31.29 -7.20 -12.04
C THR A 323 31.54 -8.16 -10.86
N PRO A 324 31.54 -7.68 -9.60
CA PRO A 324 31.69 -8.55 -8.43
C PRO A 324 30.39 -9.34 -8.10
N TYR A 325 29.56 -9.65 -9.10
CA TYR A 325 28.27 -10.32 -8.92
C TYR A 325 28.43 -11.72 -8.34
N ASN A 326 27.68 -12.01 -7.27
CA ASN A 326 27.62 -13.30 -6.62
C ASN A 326 26.23 -13.92 -6.78
N ALA A 327 26.11 -14.91 -7.67
CA ALA A 327 24.82 -15.56 -7.97
C ALA A 327 24.13 -16.26 -6.78
N LEU A 328 24.84 -16.52 -5.68
CA LEU A 328 24.26 -17.12 -4.46
C LEU A 328 23.58 -16.10 -3.56
N ASN A 329 24.09 -14.86 -3.54
CA ASN A 329 23.71 -13.84 -2.56
C ASN A 329 23.15 -12.57 -3.20
N ASP A 330 23.35 -12.34 -4.49
CA ASP A 330 22.87 -11.14 -5.16
C ASP A 330 21.62 -11.44 -5.99
N ILE A 331 20.88 -10.38 -6.29
CA ILE A 331 19.71 -10.44 -7.18
C ILE A 331 19.90 -9.54 -8.40
N VAL A 332 19.25 -9.90 -9.49
CA VAL A 332 19.23 -9.11 -10.73
C VAL A 332 17.78 -8.83 -11.12
N LEU A 333 17.43 -7.56 -11.21
CA LEU A 333 16.20 -7.05 -11.80
C LEU A 333 16.46 -6.75 -13.27
N ILE A 334 15.66 -7.30 -14.17
CA ILE A 334 15.81 -7.14 -15.62
C ILE A 334 14.50 -6.61 -16.21
N GLY A 335 14.47 -5.34 -16.60
CA GLY A 335 13.38 -4.74 -17.35
C GLY A 335 13.66 -4.81 -18.84
N ASP A 336 12.99 -5.70 -19.57
CA ASP A 336 13.14 -5.88 -21.01
C ASP A 336 12.00 -5.19 -21.76
N LEU A 337 12.31 -4.03 -22.38
CA LEU A 337 11.39 -3.22 -23.15
C LEU A 337 11.15 -3.79 -24.55
N GLY A 338 12.05 -4.60 -25.10
CA GLY A 338 11.84 -5.26 -26.40
C GLY A 338 10.79 -6.37 -26.29
N TYR A 339 10.92 -7.20 -25.25
CA TYR A 339 10.02 -8.33 -25.01
C TYR A 339 8.86 -7.99 -24.05
N GLN A 340 8.84 -6.78 -23.48
CA GLN A 340 7.83 -6.31 -22.52
C GLN A 340 7.72 -7.24 -21.32
N THR A 341 8.85 -7.48 -20.66
CA THR A 341 8.90 -8.32 -19.46
C THR A 341 9.73 -7.69 -18.36
N LEU A 342 9.39 -7.96 -17.11
CA LEU A 342 10.18 -7.64 -15.94
C LEU A 342 10.56 -8.94 -15.23
N SER A 343 11.84 -9.15 -14.97
CA SER A 343 12.33 -10.37 -14.33
C SER A 343 13.12 -10.09 -13.06
N LEU A 344 12.99 -10.99 -12.08
CA LEU A 344 13.89 -11.13 -10.95
C LEU A 344 14.67 -12.44 -11.12
N VAL A 345 15.99 -12.35 -11.13
CA VAL A 345 16.92 -13.48 -11.14
C VAL A 345 17.60 -13.57 -9.78
N SER A 346 17.61 -14.77 -9.19
CA SER A 346 18.27 -15.06 -7.92
C SER A 346 18.82 -16.48 -7.87
N ALA A 347 19.53 -16.83 -6.80
CA ALA A 347 19.95 -18.19 -6.49
C ALA A 347 18.79 -19.21 -6.44
N LYS A 348 17.56 -18.75 -6.22
CA LYS A 348 16.36 -19.61 -6.10
C LYS A 348 15.60 -19.78 -7.40
N GLY A 349 16.03 -19.10 -8.47
CA GLY A 349 15.41 -19.19 -9.79
C GLY A 349 15.08 -17.82 -10.38
N ILE A 350 14.26 -17.85 -11.43
CA ILE A 350 13.84 -16.68 -12.20
C ILE A 350 12.32 -16.55 -12.11
N ILE A 351 11.85 -15.35 -11.78
CA ILE A 351 10.45 -14.93 -11.98
C ILE A 351 10.45 -13.93 -13.11
N THR A 352 9.54 -14.11 -14.07
CA THR A 352 9.32 -13.14 -15.14
C THR A 352 7.84 -12.82 -15.24
N LEU A 353 7.56 -11.52 -15.22
CA LEU A 353 6.23 -10.92 -15.31
C LEU A 353 6.11 -10.18 -16.64
N GLU A 354 4.92 -10.19 -17.23
CA GLU A 354 4.63 -9.39 -18.42
C GLU A 354 4.45 -7.92 -18.04
N LEU A 355 4.93 -7.00 -18.89
CA LEU A 355 4.75 -5.57 -18.73
C LEU A 355 3.52 -5.07 -19.51
N GLY A 356 2.88 -4.05 -18.96
CA GLY A 356 1.84 -3.28 -19.60
C GLY A 356 1.72 -1.90 -18.96
N LYS A 357 0.60 -1.21 -19.21
CA LYS A 357 0.27 0.05 -18.52
C LYS A 357 -1.04 -0.06 -17.76
N TRP A 358 -1.11 0.58 -16.59
CA TRP A 358 -2.36 0.70 -15.85
C TRP A 358 -3.36 1.50 -16.69
N ARG A 359 -4.61 1.03 -16.78
CA ARG A 359 -5.68 1.72 -17.50
C ARG A 359 -6.11 3.02 -16.80
#